data_AF-A0A0L0SS72-F1
#
_entry.id   AF-A0A0L0SS72-F1
#
_cell.length_a   1.000
_cell.length_b   1.000
_cell.length_c   1.000
_cell.angle_alpha   90.00
_cell.angle_beta   90.00
_cell.angle_gamma   90.00
#
_symmetry.space_group_name_H-M   'P 1'
#
loop_
_entity.id
_entity.type
_entity.pdbx_description
1 polymer ?
#
loop_
_entity_poly.entity_id
_entity_poly.type
_entity_poly.pdbx_seq_one_letter_code
_entity_poly.pdbx_strand_id
1 'polypeptide(L)'
;MAMKSLVAFQARSNQWANDITMRSVQAMSKDHYHAHAGLCFRSVHATLTHILLAERIWYMRVTGSYKNNPAYEEAMNYWRPQAATATPFYAKPDDTTNLWEGYATERDQVCFELADQSSKWVTYVSSLAEADLTKDVIYFNSAGHTFIKPLWQILHHVFNHGTHHRGQISAAIAKFGYKPPEMDVITLPAVPGK
;
A
#
# COMPACT_ATOMS: atom_id res chain seq x y z
N MET A 1 22.68 4.87 -14.31
CA MET A 1 21.97 3.67 -13.79
C MET A 1 20.70 3.51 -14.61
N ALA A 2 20.45 2.34 -15.20
CA ALA A 2 19.25 2.12 -16.03
C ALA A 2 17.97 2.19 -15.17
N MET A 3 16.91 2.82 -15.66
CA MET A 3 15.68 3.08 -14.91
C MET A 3 15.06 1.78 -14.39
N LYS A 4 15.13 0.71 -15.18
CA LYS A 4 14.70 -0.64 -14.78
C LYS A 4 15.36 -1.12 -13.50
N SER A 5 16.65 -0.89 -13.34
CA SER A 5 17.38 -1.36 -12.14
C SER A 5 16.91 -0.64 -10.87
N LEU A 6 16.64 0.66 -10.97
CA LEU A 6 16.09 1.46 -9.87
C LEU A 6 14.66 1.03 -9.51
N VAL A 7 13.79 0.88 -10.51
CA VAL A 7 12.40 0.46 -10.28
C VAL A 7 12.32 -0.96 -9.74
N ALA A 8 13.16 -1.88 -10.24
CA ALA A 8 13.27 -3.24 -9.69
C ALA A 8 13.76 -3.25 -8.24
N PHE A 9 14.68 -2.34 -7.90
CA PHE A 9 15.12 -2.15 -6.53
C PHE A 9 13.99 -1.61 -5.64
N GLN A 10 13.23 -0.62 -6.09
CA GLN A 10 12.07 -0.09 -5.37
C GLN A 10 11.01 -1.17 -5.10
N ALA A 11 10.71 -2.01 -6.09
CA ALA A 11 9.74 -3.11 -5.93
C ALA A 11 10.18 -4.12 -4.86
N ARG A 12 11.44 -4.56 -4.89
CA ARG A 12 11.99 -5.47 -3.87
C ARG A 12 12.06 -4.83 -2.49
N SER A 13 12.46 -3.56 -2.43
CA SER A 13 12.50 -2.80 -1.17
C SER A 13 11.10 -2.63 -0.58
N ASN A 14 10.08 -2.40 -1.43
CA ASN A 14 8.69 -2.32 -0.99
C ASN A 14 8.19 -3.64 -0.41
N GLN A 15 8.46 -4.77 -1.08
CA GLN A 15 8.10 -6.11 -0.58
C GLN A 15 8.76 -6.38 0.78
N TRP A 16 10.07 -6.19 0.89
CA TRP A 16 10.80 -6.38 2.14
C TRP A 16 10.29 -5.47 3.28
N ALA A 17 10.02 -4.20 2.98
CA ALA A 17 9.49 -3.26 3.97
C ALA A 17 8.07 -3.64 4.43
N ASN A 18 7.23 -4.12 3.52
CA ASN A 18 5.92 -4.69 3.87
C ASN A 18 6.11 -5.92 4.77
N ASP A 19 7.03 -6.85 4.46
CA ASP A 19 7.27 -8.04 5.26
C ASP A 19 7.74 -7.73 6.69
N ILE A 20 8.65 -6.76 6.87
CA ILE A 20 9.08 -6.32 8.20
C ILE A 20 7.96 -5.61 8.95
N THR A 21 7.19 -4.76 8.26
CA THR A 21 6.03 -4.09 8.86
C THR A 21 5.02 -5.12 9.35
N MET A 22 4.67 -6.11 8.53
CA MET A 22 3.76 -7.20 8.87
C MET A 22 4.26 -8.00 10.07
N ARG A 23 5.55 -8.36 10.11
CA ARG A 23 6.15 -9.01 11.29
C ARG A 23 6.04 -8.16 12.56
N SER A 24 6.18 -6.85 12.45
CA SER A 24 6.10 -5.94 13.60
C SER A 24 4.67 -5.80 14.13
N VAL A 25 3.67 -5.70 13.24
CA VAL A 25 2.26 -5.63 13.67
C VAL A 25 1.72 -6.95 14.22
N GLN A 26 2.35 -8.09 13.90
CA GLN A 26 2.02 -9.39 14.53
C GLN A 26 2.36 -9.41 16.03
N ALA A 27 3.36 -8.63 16.47
CA ALA A 27 3.70 -8.50 17.88
C ALA A 27 2.72 -7.61 18.68
N MET A 28 1.89 -6.81 18.00
CA MET A 28 0.89 -5.96 18.64
C MET A 28 -0.29 -6.79 19.17
N SER A 29 -0.90 -6.34 20.28
CA SER A 29 -2.20 -6.86 20.68
C SER A 29 -3.28 -6.45 19.67
N LYS A 30 -4.38 -7.23 19.61
CA LYS A 30 -5.53 -6.89 18.76
C LYS A 30 -6.06 -5.49 19.09
N ASP A 31 -6.16 -5.16 20.38
CA ASP A 31 -6.65 -3.86 20.84
C ASP A 31 -5.77 -2.71 20.36
N HIS A 32 -4.44 -2.80 20.50
CA HIS A 32 -3.53 -1.74 20.02
C HIS A 32 -3.50 -1.63 18.50
N TYR A 33 -3.60 -2.75 17.78
CA TYR A 33 -3.60 -2.76 16.32
C TYR A 33 -4.82 -2.04 15.72
N HIS A 34 -5.98 -2.15 16.38
CA HIS A 34 -7.23 -1.48 16.00
C HIS A 34 -7.49 -0.16 16.74
N ALA A 35 -6.66 0.24 17.70
CA ALA A 35 -6.85 1.47 18.46
C ALA A 35 -6.63 2.74 17.62
N HIS A 36 -7.24 3.85 18.05
CA HIS A 36 -6.99 5.16 17.47
C HIS A 36 -5.55 5.60 17.76
N ALA A 37 -4.69 5.53 16.75
CA ALA A 37 -3.27 5.83 16.85
C ALA A 37 -2.95 7.32 16.60
N GLY A 38 -3.91 8.13 16.15
CA GLY A 38 -3.67 9.52 15.74
C GLY A 38 -3.19 9.64 14.29
N LEU A 39 -3.41 8.61 13.47
CA LEU A 39 -3.06 8.59 12.05
C LEU A 39 -4.18 9.16 11.19
N CYS A 40 -3.87 9.55 9.95
CA CYS A 40 -4.86 10.03 8.98
C CYS A 40 -6.04 9.05 8.80
N PHE A 41 -5.78 7.75 8.97
CA PHE A 41 -6.75 6.68 8.82
C PHE A 41 -7.13 6.04 10.14
N ARG A 42 -6.95 6.73 11.28
CA ARG A 42 -7.25 6.26 12.64
C ARG A 42 -6.23 5.26 13.19
N SER A 43 -6.19 4.04 12.66
CA SER A 43 -5.50 2.89 13.26
C SER A 43 -4.37 2.33 12.38
N VAL A 44 -3.54 1.43 12.95
CA VAL A 44 -2.54 0.68 12.18
C VAL A 44 -3.23 -0.20 11.14
N HIS A 45 -4.31 -0.87 11.53
CA HIS A 45 -5.13 -1.70 10.63
C HIS A 45 -5.64 -0.94 9.42
N ALA A 46 -6.33 0.18 9.66
CA ALA A 46 -6.86 1.02 8.60
C ALA A 46 -5.78 1.56 7.66
N THR A 47 -4.61 1.92 8.21
CA THR A 47 -3.48 2.40 7.42
C THR A 47 -2.88 1.31 6.54
N LEU A 48 -2.74 0.07 7.04
CA LEU A 48 -2.31 -1.07 6.23
C LEU A 48 -3.33 -1.41 5.13
N THR A 49 -4.63 -1.38 5.44
CA THR A 49 -5.68 -1.60 4.44
C THR A 49 -5.62 -0.55 3.34
N HIS A 50 -5.42 0.72 3.68
CA HIS A 50 -5.25 1.79 2.69
C HIS A 50 -4.07 1.53 1.76
N ILE A 51 -2.91 1.09 2.28
CA ILE A 51 -1.75 0.70 1.45
C ILE A 51 -2.15 -0.43 0.50
N LEU A 52 -2.73 -1.52 1.03
CA LEU A 52 -3.12 -2.70 0.26
C LEU A 52 -4.04 -2.34 -0.92
N LEU A 53 -5.13 -1.60 -0.64
CA LEU A 53 -6.10 -1.27 -1.66
C LEU A 53 -5.54 -0.27 -2.69
N ALA A 54 -4.69 0.67 -2.27
CA ALA A 54 -4.00 1.58 -3.18
C ALA A 54 -3.08 0.80 -4.14
N GLU A 55 -2.28 -0.12 -3.62
CA GLU A 55 -1.41 -0.99 -4.42
C GLU A 55 -2.22 -1.82 -5.43
N ARG A 56 -3.36 -2.39 -5.03
CA ARG A 56 -4.25 -3.16 -5.90
C ARG A 56 -4.85 -2.35 -7.04
N ILE A 57 -5.39 -1.17 -6.72
CA ILE A 57 -5.98 -0.26 -7.72
C ILE A 57 -4.92 0.07 -8.78
N TRP A 58 -3.72 0.46 -8.35
CA TRP A 58 -2.65 0.80 -9.27
C TRP A 58 -2.15 -0.40 -10.07
N TYR A 59 -2.02 -1.57 -9.46
CA TYR A 59 -1.64 -2.79 -10.14
C TYR A 59 -2.60 -3.10 -11.29
N MET A 60 -3.91 -3.14 -10.99
CA MET A 60 -4.93 -3.40 -12.00
C MET A 60 -4.99 -2.34 -13.10
N ARG A 61 -4.66 -1.08 -12.79
CA ARG A 61 -4.54 -0.01 -13.80
C ARG A 61 -3.37 -0.27 -14.74
N VAL A 62 -2.17 -0.55 -14.23
CA VAL A 62 -0.97 -0.71 -15.05
C VAL A 62 -0.92 -2.03 -15.82
N THR A 63 -1.61 -3.08 -15.33
CA THR A 63 -1.76 -4.35 -16.06
C THR A 63 -2.96 -4.35 -17.00
N GLY A 64 -3.79 -3.31 -16.99
CA GLY A 64 -5.04 -3.24 -17.76
C GLY A 64 -6.15 -4.16 -17.25
N SER A 65 -5.95 -4.83 -16.11
CA SER A 65 -6.89 -5.80 -15.53
C SER A 65 -8.06 -5.15 -14.76
N TYR A 66 -8.21 -3.82 -14.82
CA TYR A 66 -9.27 -3.09 -14.09
C TYR A 66 -10.65 -3.17 -14.76
N LYS A 67 -10.72 -3.38 -16.08
CA LYS A 67 -11.99 -3.37 -16.83
C LYS A 67 -12.83 -4.58 -16.44
N ASN A 68 -14.10 -4.33 -16.07
CA ASN A 68 -15.07 -5.37 -15.67
C ASN A 68 -14.55 -6.30 -14.56
N ASN A 69 -13.69 -5.78 -13.67
CA ASN A 69 -13.08 -6.55 -12.61
C ASN A 69 -13.77 -6.24 -11.26
N PRO A 70 -14.48 -7.20 -10.64
CA PRO A 70 -15.14 -6.99 -9.35
C PRO A 70 -14.20 -6.54 -8.23
N ALA A 71 -12.96 -7.04 -8.21
CA ALA A 71 -11.96 -6.65 -7.20
C ALA A 71 -11.49 -5.20 -7.39
N TYR A 72 -11.48 -4.70 -8.63
CA TYR A 72 -11.21 -3.28 -8.90
C TYR A 72 -12.34 -2.40 -8.37
N GLU A 73 -13.59 -2.77 -8.64
CA GLU A 73 -14.75 -2.02 -8.17
C GLU A 73 -14.87 -2.05 -6.64
N GLU A 74 -14.64 -3.20 -6.01
CA GLU A 74 -14.58 -3.33 -4.56
C GLU A 74 -13.54 -2.39 -3.94
N ALA A 75 -12.30 -2.40 -4.43
CA ALA A 75 -11.26 -1.51 -3.94
C ALA A 75 -11.61 -0.03 -4.19
N MET A 76 -12.13 0.30 -5.38
CA MET A 76 -12.52 1.67 -5.73
C MET A 76 -13.69 2.20 -4.91
N ASN A 77 -14.55 1.35 -4.35
CA ASN A 77 -15.62 1.80 -3.45
C ASN A 77 -15.07 2.52 -2.21
N TYR A 78 -13.85 2.20 -1.77
CA TYR A 78 -13.18 2.90 -0.67
C TYR A 78 -12.64 4.28 -1.09
N TRP A 79 -12.38 4.52 -2.38
CA TRP A 79 -11.95 5.83 -2.94
C TRP A 79 -13.10 6.65 -3.54
N ARG A 80 -14.30 6.08 -3.61
CA ARG A 80 -15.53 6.75 -4.01
C ARG A 80 -16.48 6.79 -2.81
N PRO A 81 -16.09 7.36 -1.66
CA PRO A 81 -17.01 7.44 -0.53
C PRO A 81 -18.24 8.19 -1.02
N GLN A 82 -19.36 7.46 -1.09
CA GLN A 82 -20.66 8.07 -1.37
C GLN A 82 -20.84 9.12 -0.27
N ALA A 83 -21.33 10.30 -0.62
CA ALA A 83 -21.59 11.39 0.33
C ALA A 83 -22.56 11.01 1.47
N ALA A 84 -23.03 9.75 1.52
CA ALA A 84 -23.95 9.18 2.49
C ALA A 84 -23.33 8.16 3.48
N THR A 85 -22.04 7.80 3.40
CA THR A 85 -21.47 6.91 4.42
C THR A 85 -21.18 7.69 5.70
N ALA A 86 -21.82 7.32 6.81
CA ALA A 86 -21.55 7.89 8.14
C ALA A 86 -20.10 7.67 8.58
N THR A 87 -19.40 6.70 7.99
CA THR A 87 -18.02 6.35 8.31
C THR A 87 -17.03 7.29 7.63
N PRO A 88 -16.10 7.91 8.39
CA PRO A 88 -15.18 8.90 7.86
C PRO A 88 -14.07 8.27 6.99
N PHE A 89 -13.69 8.98 5.92
CA PHE A 89 -12.53 8.62 5.08
C PHE A 89 -11.21 8.96 5.79
N TYR A 90 -11.10 10.17 6.33
CA TYR A 90 -10.00 10.60 7.21
C TYR A 90 -10.51 10.68 8.65
N ALA A 91 -9.71 10.17 9.57
CA ALA A 91 -10.06 10.12 10.99
C ALA A 91 -10.01 11.49 11.66
N LYS A 92 -10.93 11.68 12.61
CA LYS A 92 -11.00 12.77 13.58
C LYS A 92 -10.60 12.23 14.96
N PRO A 93 -10.18 13.09 15.90
CA PRO A 93 -9.65 12.67 17.21
C PRO A 93 -10.50 11.67 17.99
N ASP A 94 -11.83 11.78 17.90
CA ASP A 94 -12.78 10.98 18.69
C ASP A 94 -13.40 9.82 17.90
N ASP A 95 -12.94 9.57 16.66
CA ASP A 95 -13.51 8.52 15.83
C ASP A 95 -13.22 7.13 16.40
N THR A 96 -14.28 6.35 16.60
CA THR A 96 -14.18 4.97 17.09
C THR A 96 -14.01 3.95 15.97
N THR A 97 -14.18 4.35 14.71
CA THR A 97 -13.91 3.53 13.52
C THR A 97 -13.61 4.41 12.31
N ASN A 98 -13.11 3.82 11.23
CA ASN A 98 -12.84 4.49 9.97
C ASN A 98 -13.21 3.59 8.76
N LEU A 99 -13.50 4.20 7.61
CA LEU A 99 -13.92 3.52 6.38
C LEU A 99 -13.03 2.33 6.03
N TRP A 100 -11.71 2.47 6.15
CA TRP A 100 -10.74 1.43 5.78
C TRP A 100 -10.85 0.16 6.62
N GLU A 101 -11.45 0.22 7.81
CA GLU A 101 -11.59 -0.95 8.69
C GLU A 101 -12.68 -1.91 8.21
N GLY A 102 -13.54 -1.46 7.29
CA GLY A 102 -14.62 -2.25 6.72
C GLY A 102 -14.21 -3.24 5.62
N TYR A 103 -12.98 -3.17 5.11
CA TYR A 103 -12.52 -4.05 4.02
C TYR A 103 -12.29 -5.49 4.49
N ALA A 104 -11.43 -5.61 5.50
CA ALA A 104 -11.09 -6.86 6.14
C ALA A 104 -11.05 -6.57 7.63
N THR A 105 -11.66 -7.40 8.48
CA THR A 105 -11.69 -7.14 9.92
C THR A 105 -10.45 -7.68 10.63
N GLU A 106 -9.82 -8.72 10.07
CA GLU A 106 -8.72 -9.42 10.72
C GLU A 106 -7.36 -9.01 10.15
N ARG A 107 -6.40 -8.78 11.07
CA ARG A 107 -4.99 -8.46 10.76
C ARG A 107 -4.37 -9.43 9.75
N ASP A 108 -4.61 -10.73 9.95
CA ASP A 108 -3.95 -11.78 9.18
C ASP A 108 -4.39 -11.78 7.72
N GLN A 109 -5.66 -11.42 7.45
CA GLN A 109 -6.16 -11.26 6.10
C GLN A 109 -5.43 -10.12 5.37
N VAL A 110 -5.37 -8.93 5.99
CA VAL A 110 -4.68 -7.76 5.40
C VAL A 110 -3.20 -8.06 5.16
N CYS A 111 -2.54 -8.73 6.10
CA CYS A 111 -1.13 -9.12 5.95
C CYS A 111 -0.94 -10.12 4.80
N PHE A 112 -1.74 -11.18 4.75
CA PHE A 112 -1.64 -12.18 3.68
C PHE A 112 -1.84 -11.55 2.30
N GLU A 113 -2.86 -10.70 2.17
CA GLU A 113 -3.20 -10.04 0.92
C GLU A 113 -2.15 -9.00 0.49
N LEU A 114 -1.52 -8.30 1.43
CA LEU A 114 -0.43 -7.36 1.14
C LEU A 114 0.87 -8.08 0.75
N ALA A 115 1.15 -9.25 1.34
CA ALA A 115 2.28 -10.09 0.95
C ALA A 115 2.13 -10.61 -0.49
N ASP A 116 0.94 -11.09 -0.85
CA ASP A 116 0.59 -11.50 -2.21
C ASP A 116 0.71 -10.33 -3.20
N GLN A 117 0.15 -9.16 -2.85
CA GLN A 117 0.22 -7.96 -3.69
C GLN A 117 1.66 -7.48 -3.91
N SER A 118 2.50 -7.54 -2.88
CA SER A 118 3.92 -7.20 -2.99
C SER A 118 4.67 -8.13 -3.94
N SER A 119 4.36 -9.43 -3.90
CA SER A 119 4.95 -10.45 -4.78
C SER A 119 4.55 -10.24 -6.25
N LYS A 120 3.30 -9.83 -6.49
CA LYS A 120 2.80 -9.45 -7.81
C LYS A 120 3.56 -8.25 -8.38
N TRP A 121 3.82 -7.23 -7.57
CA TRP A 121 4.64 -6.08 -7.99
C TRP A 121 6.06 -6.47 -8.37
N VAL A 122 6.74 -7.30 -7.58
CA VAL A 122 8.09 -7.77 -7.91
C VAL A 122 8.10 -8.56 -9.22
N THR A 123 7.11 -9.43 -9.43
CA THR A 123 6.97 -10.23 -10.65
C THR A 123 6.72 -9.34 -11.87
N TYR A 124 5.74 -8.44 -11.78
CA TYR A 124 5.41 -7.50 -12.86
C TYR A 124 6.60 -6.60 -13.19
N VAL A 125 7.20 -5.98 -12.18
CA VAL A 125 8.36 -5.12 -12.40
C VAL A 125 9.53 -5.91 -12.97
N SER A 126 9.70 -7.19 -12.67
CA SER A 126 10.77 -8.01 -13.26
C SER A 126 10.54 -8.32 -14.74
N SER A 127 9.30 -8.48 -15.20
CA SER A 127 8.99 -8.83 -16.59
C SER A 127 9.12 -7.67 -17.59
N LEU A 128 9.14 -6.41 -17.13
CA LEU A 128 9.23 -5.23 -18.01
C LEU A 128 10.56 -5.13 -18.78
N ALA A 129 10.55 -4.62 -20.00
CA ALA A 129 11.75 -4.07 -20.64
C ALA A 129 12.01 -2.63 -20.19
N GLU A 130 13.23 -2.11 -20.40
CA GLU A 130 13.56 -0.70 -20.12
C GLU A 130 12.60 0.25 -20.86
N ALA A 131 12.28 -0.07 -22.13
CA ALA A 131 11.38 0.74 -22.97
C ALA A 131 9.92 0.74 -22.51
N ASP A 132 9.49 -0.22 -21.69
CA ASP A 132 8.12 -0.24 -21.15
C ASP A 132 7.91 0.86 -20.11
N LEU A 133 8.97 1.25 -19.39
CA LEU A 133 8.91 2.20 -18.29
C LEU A 133 8.51 3.61 -18.75
N THR A 134 8.78 3.95 -20.00
CA THR A 134 8.44 5.25 -20.60
C THR A 134 7.11 5.24 -21.34
N LYS A 135 6.42 4.09 -21.44
CA LYS A 135 5.10 4.03 -22.07
C LYS A 135 4.06 4.74 -21.21
N ASP A 136 3.17 5.47 -21.89
CA ASP A 136 2.08 6.17 -21.25
C ASP A 136 1.02 5.20 -20.69
N VAL A 137 0.63 5.47 -19.46
CA VAL A 137 -0.52 4.85 -18.81
C VAL A 137 -1.59 5.92 -18.64
N ILE A 138 -2.75 5.65 -19.24
CA ILE A 138 -3.94 6.49 -19.11
C ILE A 138 -4.74 5.95 -17.93
N TYR A 139 -5.06 6.82 -16.97
CA TYR A 139 -5.89 6.47 -15.82
C TYR A 139 -6.85 7.61 -15.48
N PHE A 140 -7.85 7.31 -14.66
CA PHE A 140 -8.83 8.27 -14.19
C PHE A 140 -8.76 8.38 -12.66
N ASN A 141 -8.93 9.58 -12.11
CA ASN A 141 -9.08 9.74 -10.66
C ASN A 141 -10.51 9.40 -10.21
N SER A 142 -10.78 9.45 -8.90
CA SER A 142 -12.12 9.21 -8.35
C SER A 142 -13.16 10.25 -8.78
N ALA A 143 -12.73 11.43 -9.22
CA ALA A 143 -13.59 12.47 -9.81
C ALA A 143 -13.84 12.29 -11.31
N GLY A 144 -13.33 11.22 -11.94
CA GLY A 144 -13.51 10.92 -13.36
C GLY A 144 -12.59 11.71 -14.31
N HIS A 145 -11.67 12.52 -13.78
CA HIS A 145 -10.69 13.23 -14.62
C HIS A 145 -9.61 12.28 -15.14
N THR A 146 -9.33 12.38 -16.43
CA THR A 146 -8.29 11.61 -17.13
C THR A 146 -6.90 12.19 -16.89
N PHE A 147 -5.93 11.32 -16.66
CA PHE A 147 -4.52 11.66 -16.55
C PHE A 147 -3.69 10.70 -17.40
N ILE A 148 -2.54 11.21 -17.86
CA ILE A 148 -1.54 10.46 -18.59
C ILE A 148 -0.21 10.62 -17.86
N LYS A 149 0.43 9.50 -17.53
CA LYS A 149 1.75 9.45 -16.91
C LYS A 149 2.56 8.29 -17.49
N PRO A 150 3.88 8.43 -17.66
CA PRO A 150 4.72 7.29 -18.00
C PRO A 150 4.72 6.28 -16.85
N LEU A 151 4.80 4.99 -17.18
CA LEU A 151 4.71 3.89 -16.21
C LEU A 151 5.66 4.04 -15.02
N TRP A 152 6.90 4.50 -15.24
CA TRP A 152 7.87 4.67 -14.16
C TRP A 152 7.42 5.66 -13.07
N GLN A 153 6.66 6.71 -13.42
CA GLN A 153 6.15 7.68 -12.45
C GLN A 153 5.08 7.04 -11.56
N ILE A 154 4.24 6.19 -12.14
CA ILE A 154 3.21 5.46 -11.39
C ILE A 154 3.88 4.46 -10.44
N LEU A 155 4.86 3.69 -10.92
CA LEU A 155 5.59 2.74 -10.08
C LEU A 155 6.30 3.45 -8.93
N HIS A 156 6.98 4.57 -9.20
CA HIS A 156 7.60 5.38 -8.16
C HIS A 156 6.57 5.91 -7.15
N HIS A 157 5.43 6.41 -7.62
CA HIS A 157 4.34 6.87 -6.76
C HIS A 157 3.86 5.76 -5.81
N VAL A 158 3.59 4.56 -6.33
CA VAL A 158 3.12 3.41 -5.53
C VAL A 158 4.11 3.06 -4.41
N PHE A 159 5.40 2.89 -4.76
CA PHE A 159 6.39 2.48 -3.75
C PHE A 159 6.73 3.60 -2.75
N ASN A 160 6.69 4.87 -3.19
CA ASN A 160 6.86 6.00 -2.30
C ASN A 160 5.65 6.21 -1.37
N HIS A 161 4.43 5.98 -1.87
CA HIS A 161 3.19 6.01 -1.08
C HIS A 161 3.21 4.96 0.05
N GLY A 162 3.63 3.73 -0.26
CA GLY A 162 3.85 2.70 0.76
C GLY A 162 4.87 3.14 1.82
N THR A 163 5.98 3.78 1.40
CA THR A 163 7.00 4.29 2.32
C THR A 163 6.44 5.35 3.27
N HIS A 164 5.68 6.31 2.75
CA HIS A 164 5.04 7.36 3.55
C HIS A 164 4.13 6.78 4.64
N HIS A 165 3.24 5.84 4.30
CA HIS A 165 2.28 5.28 5.25
C HIS A 165 2.91 4.24 6.20
N ARG A 166 3.94 3.49 5.78
CA ARG A 166 4.74 2.66 6.70
C ARG A 166 5.49 3.50 7.74
N GLY A 167 5.92 4.71 7.40
CA GLY A 167 6.46 5.67 8.37
C GLY A 167 5.45 6.05 9.45
N GLN A 168 4.19 6.30 9.06
CA GLN A 168 3.09 6.53 10.00
C GLN A 168 2.82 5.32 10.90
N ILE A 169 2.80 4.12 10.32
CA ILE A 169 2.65 2.86 11.07
C ILE A 169 3.79 2.69 12.09
N SER A 170 5.04 2.96 11.70
CA SER A 170 6.19 2.85 12.59
C SER A 170 6.08 3.77 13.81
N ALA A 171 5.60 5.00 13.60
CA ALA A 171 5.33 5.94 14.68
C ALA A 171 4.20 5.45 15.60
N ALA A 172 3.14 4.85 15.05
CA ALA A 172 2.05 4.27 15.84
C ALA A 172 2.50 3.05 16.66
N ILE A 173 3.31 2.15 16.07
CA ILE A 173 3.90 0.99 16.76
C ILE A 173 4.71 1.47 17.97
N ALA A 174 5.58 2.47 17.77
CA ALA A 174 6.39 3.05 18.85
C ALA A 174 5.52 3.72 19.93
N LYS A 175 4.46 4.45 19.55
CA LYS A 175 3.51 5.08 20.47
C LYS A 175 2.85 4.07 21.41
N PHE A 176 2.55 2.87 20.93
CA PHE A 176 1.97 1.79 21.75
C PHE A 176 3.02 0.97 22.53
N GLY A 177 4.29 1.39 22.54
CA GLY A 177 5.35 0.76 23.33
C GLY A 177 5.98 -0.48 22.69
N TYR A 178 5.70 -0.76 21.42
CA TYR A 178 6.32 -1.86 20.68
C TYR A 178 7.57 -1.37 19.93
N LYS A 179 8.49 -2.30 19.63
CA LYS A 179 9.68 -1.99 18.82
C LYS A 179 9.24 -1.67 17.37
N PRO A 180 9.55 -0.47 16.82
CA PRO A 180 9.25 -0.15 15.44
C PRO A 180 10.09 -1.00 14.46
N PRO A 181 9.59 -1.22 13.24
CA PRO A 181 10.33 -1.94 12.21
C PRO A 181 11.59 -1.15 11.79
N GLU A 182 12.72 -1.85 11.64
CA GLU A 182 13.91 -1.30 10.96
C GLU A 182 13.68 -1.41 9.45
N MET A 183 13.57 -0.27 8.77
CA MET A 183 13.26 -0.19 7.34
C MET A 183 14.24 0.68 6.57
N ASP A 184 15.36 1.07 7.19
CA ASP A 184 16.42 1.76 6.46
C ASP A 184 16.93 0.83 5.37
N VAL A 185 16.85 1.32 4.13
CA VAL A 185 17.13 0.51 2.93
C VAL A 185 18.55 -0.06 2.91
N ILE A 186 19.49 0.55 3.65
CA ILE A 186 20.85 0.02 3.83
C ILE A 186 20.89 -1.33 4.55
N THR A 187 19.82 -1.68 5.27
CA THR A 187 19.66 -2.95 6.00
C THR A 187 18.95 -4.03 5.16
N LEU A 188 18.49 -3.69 3.94
CA LEU A 188 17.90 -4.66 3.01
C LEU A 188 18.92 -5.77 2.73
N PRO A 189 18.61 -7.05 3.00
CA PRO A 189 19.53 -8.14 2.73
C PRO A 189 19.94 -8.18 1.25
N ALA A 190 21.23 -8.39 1.00
CA ALA A 190 21.71 -8.65 -0.34
C ALA A 190 21.03 -9.91 -0.91
N VAL A 191 20.74 -9.90 -2.21
CA VAL A 191 20.28 -11.11 -2.90
C VAL A 191 21.44 -12.11 -2.88
N PRO A 192 21.27 -13.35 -2.37
CA PRO A 192 22.34 -14.34 -2.38
C PRO A 192 22.85 -14.58 -3.80
N GLY A 193 24.18 -14.53 -4.01
CA GLY A 193 24.80 -14.81 -5.31
C GLY A 193 25.18 -13.59 -6.16
N LYS A 194 25.34 -12.41 -5.56
CA LYS A 194 26.12 -11.29 -6.13
C LYS A 194 27.25 -10.91 -5.20
#